data_AF-A0A2V6AWA1-F1
#
_entry.id   AF-A0A2V6AWA1-F1
#
_cell.length_a   1.000
_cell.length_b   1.000
_cell.length_c   1.000
_cell.angle_alpha   90.00
_cell.angle_beta   90.00
_cell.angle_gamma   90.00
#
_symmetry.space_group_name_H-M   'P 1'
#
loop_
_entity.id
_entity.type
_entity.pdbx_description
1 polymer ?
#
loop_
_entity_poly.entity_id
_entity_poly.type
_entity_poly.pdbx_seq_one_letter_code
_entity_poly.pdbx_strand_id
1 'polypeptide(L)'
;MLIAHFRGPEGITIEDDVFIGPGAIILPNVTIGRGAVVTAGSVVSSSVGPMTVVQGNPARPIATCGVTLGEKTSMVHFLRSLRPSKPGPSPNPAHSKSSQVDNAASLAS
;
A
#
# COMPACT_ATOMS: atom_id res chain seq x y z
N MET A 1 8.80 3.26 9.88
CA MET A 1 10.13 3.28 9.25
C MET A 1 9.92 3.22 7.75
N LEU A 2 10.09 4.35 7.05
CA LEU A 2 10.08 4.43 5.59
C LEU A 2 11.49 4.11 5.10
N ILE A 3 11.74 2.88 4.64
CA ILE A 3 12.98 2.58 3.89
C ILE A 3 12.66 2.80 2.41
N ALA A 4 12.75 4.05 1.98
CA ALA A 4 12.82 4.41 0.56
C ALA A 4 14.30 4.61 0.21
N HIS A 5 15.11 3.55 0.25
CA HIS A 5 16.44 3.61 -0.35
C HIS A 5 16.32 3.27 -1.84
N PHE A 6 15.87 4.25 -2.61
CA PHE A 6 15.92 4.18 -4.07
C PHE A 6 17.06 5.07 -4.56
N ARG A 7 18.01 4.48 -5.29
CA ARG A 7 19.14 5.18 -5.93
C ARG A 7 18.88 5.45 -7.42
N GLY A 8 17.62 5.55 -7.84
CA GLY A 8 17.20 5.90 -9.20
C GLY A 8 16.48 7.26 -9.25
N PRO A 9 16.22 7.81 -10.45
CA PRO A 9 15.62 9.14 -10.61
C PRO A 9 14.14 9.22 -10.21
N GLU A 10 13.45 8.09 -10.17
CA GLU A 10 12.00 8.01 -9.94
C GLU A 10 11.67 7.86 -8.45
N GLY A 11 11.32 8.98 -7.82
CA GLY A 11 10.96 9.03 -6.40
C GLY A 11 9.57 8.47 -6.07
N ILE A 12 9.09 8.83 -4.88
CA ILE A 12 7.71 8.58 -4.43
C ILE A 12 7.03 9.93 -4.31
N THR A 13 5.84 10.08 -4.87
CA THR A 13 5.02 11.28 -4.69
C THR A 13 3.99 11.02 -3.60
N ILE A 14 4.01 11.84 -2.55
CA ILE A 14 3.01 11.81 -1.48
C ILE A 14 2.28 13.15 -1.53
N GLU A 15 0.98 13.11 -1.84
CA GLU A 15 0.13 14.31 -1.88
C GLU A 15 -0.32 14.72 -0.46
N ASP A 16 -1.05 15.83 -0.36
CA ASP A 16 -1.51 16.38 0.90
C ASP A 16 -2.45 15.42 1.67
N ASP A 17 -2.47 15.56 3.00
CA ASP A 17 -3.37 14.84 3.92
C ASP A 17 -3.29 13.30 3.83
N VAL A 18 -2.20 12.77 3.27
CA VAL A 18 -1.95 11.34 3.23
C VAL A 18 -1.57 10.83 4.61
N PHE A 19 -2.20 9.73 5.02
CA PHE A 19 -1.78 8.99 6.21
C PHE A 19 -0.99 7.75 5.83
N ILE A 20 0.24 7.64 6.34
CA ILE A 20 1.08 6.44 6.21
C ILE A 20 1.19 5.75 7.56
N GLY A 21 0.60 4.56 7.65
CA GLY A 21 0.61 3.73 8.84
C GLY A 21 2.01 3.23 9.21
N PRO A 22 2.24 2.90 10.49
CA PRO A 22 3.52 2.40 10.96
C PRO A 22 3.90 1.10 10.25
N GLY A 23 5.16 0.99 9.84
CA GLY A 23 5.71 -0.19 9.18
C GLY A 23 5.25 -0.40 7.73
N ALA A 24 4.55 0.56 7.13
CA ALA A 24 4.28 0.52 5.69
C ALA A 24 5.59 0.67 4.87
N ILE A 25 5.66 -0.06 3.76
CA ILE A 25 6.74 -0.04 2.76
C ILE A 25 6.13 0.47 1.46
N ILE A 26 6.74 1.50 0.85
CA ILE A 26 6.26 2.10 -0.39
C ILE A 26 7.37 1.96 -1.43
N LEU A 27 7.07 1.30 -2.55
CA LEU A 27 8.02 1.08 -3.64
C LEU A 27 8.19 2.37 -4.48
N PRO A 28 9.32 2.51 -5.21
CA PRO A 28 9.57 3.65 -6.09
C PRO A 28 8.53 3.79 -7.22
N ASN A 29 8.46 4.98 -7.83
CA ASN A 29 7.56 5.30 -8.94
C ASN A 29 6.08 5.07 -8.64
N VAL A 30 5.66 5.42 -7.42
CA VAL A 30 4.25 5.42 -7.03
C VAL A 30 3.83 6.78 -6.51
N THR A 31 2.58 7.13 -6.81
CA THR A 31 1.90 8.30 -6.25
C THR A 31 0.90 7.83 -5.21
N ILE A 32 0.96 8.43 -4.02
CA ILE A 32 -0.06 8.30 -2.98
C ILE A 32 -0.94 9.55 -3.04
N GLY A 33 -2.14 9.40 -3.60
CA GLY A 33 -3.07 10.51 -3.85
C GLY A 33 -3.61 11.15 -2.57
N ARG A 34 -4.08 12.39 -2.68
CA ARG A 34 -4.54 13.23 -1.57
C ARG A 34 -5.52 12.50 -0.66
N GLY A 35 -5.30 12.57 0.64
CA GLY A 35 -6.19 11.97 1.63
C GLY A 35 -6.22 10.44 1.64
N ALA A 36 -5.34 9.78 0.88
CA ALA A 36 -5.22 8.33 0.92
C ALA A 36 -4.65 7.84 2.25
N VAL A 37 -5.02 6.63 2.62
CA VAL A 37 -4.65 6.00 3.88
C VAL A 37 -3.98 4.66 3.58
N VAL A 38 -2.67 4.58 3.85
CA VAL A 38 -1.92 3.34 3.79
C VAL A 38 -1.91 2.74 5.18
N THR A 39 -2.56 1.60 5.40
CA THR A 39 -2.62 1.00 6.74
C THR A 39 -1.25 0.46 7.18
N ALA A 40 -1.10 0.22 8.49
CA ALA A 40 0.10 -0.36 9.06
C ALA A 40 0.53 -1.66 8.36
N GLY A 41 1.83 -1.84 8.18
CA GLY A 41 2.42 -3.05 7.58
C GLY A 41 2.14 -3.29 6.10
N SER A 42 1.53 -2.33 5.38
CA SER A 42 1.22 -2.49 3.96
C SER A 42 2.45 -2.38 3.07
N VAL A 43 2.47 -3.11 1.95
CA VAL A 43 3.51 -3.00 0.91
C VAL A 43 2.88 -2.44 -0.37
N VAL A 44 3.14 -1.16 -0.65
CA VAL A 44 2.56 -0.43 -1.77
C VAL A 44 3.45 -0.59 -3.00
N SER A 45 2.99 -1.40 -3.96
CA SER A 45 3.67 -1.68 -5.23
C SER A 45 3.04 -0.96 -6.44
N SER A 46 2.01 -0.15 -6.23
CA SER A 46 1.28 0.57 -7.29
C SER A 46 0.66 1.84 -6.71
N SER A 47 0.48 2.87 -7.54
CA SER A 47 -0.11 4.15 -7.12
C SER A 47 -1.47 3.96 -6.46
N VAL A 48 -1.71 4.75 -5.42
CA VAL A 48 -2.94 4.74 -4.63
C VAL A 48 -3.76 5.97 -5.01
N GLY A 49 -5.02 5.74 -5.39
CA GLY A 49 -5.93 6.83 -5.73
C GLY A 49 -6.25 7.73 -4.53
N PRO A 50 -6.67 8.99 -4.76
CA PRO A 50 -7.05 9.89 -3.68
C PRO A 50 -8.19 9.31 -2.84
N MET A 51 -8.22 9.66 -1.55
CA MET A 51 -9.24 9.22 -0.59
C MET A 51 -9.40 7.70 -0.52
N THR A 52 -8.37 6.93 -0.85
CA THR A 52 -8.44 5.46 -0.85
C THR A 52 -7.70 4.88 0.35
N VAL A 53 -8.32 3.92 1.03
CA VAL A 53 -7.69 3.12 2.08
C VAL A 53 -7.13 1.85 1.44
N VAL A 54 -5.84 1.60 1.61
CA VAL A 54 -5.18 0.38 1.13
C VAL A 54 -4.58 -0.41 2.28
N GLN A 55 -4.61 -1.74 2.17
CA GLN A 55 -4.06 -2.66 3.16
C GLN A 55 -3.41 -3.87 2.50
N GLY A 56 -2.39 -4.42 3.16
CA GLY A 56 -1.83 -5.75 2.87
C GLY A 56 -0.51 -5.74 2.11
N ASN A 57 0.00 -6.93 1.81
CA ASN A 57 1.15 -7.16 0.95
C ASN A 57 0.78 -8.23 -0.10
N PRO A 58 0.54 -7.83 -1.36
CA PRO A 58 0.60 -6.46 -1.87
C PRO A 58 -0.60 -5.61 -1.39
N ALA A 59 -0.42 -4.30 -1.27
CA ALA A 59 -1.47 -3.39 -0.81
C ALA A 59 -2.64 -3.35 -1.83
N ARG A 60 -3.88 -3.47 -1.33
CA ARG A 60 -5.11 -3.44 -2.14
C ARG A 60 -6.13 -2.47 -1.56
N PRO A 61 -6.93 -1.78 -2.39
CA PRO A 61 -8.01 -0.92 -1.91
C PRO A 61 -9.04 -1.71 -1.11
N ILE A 62 -9.29 -1.30 0.13
CA ILE A 62 -10.26 -1.92 1.05
C ILE A 62 -11.43 -1.00 1.39
N ALA A 63 -11.27 0.31 1.22
CA ALA A 63 -12.32 1.29 1.47
C ALA A 63 -12.01 2.62 0.77
N THR A 64 -13.02 3.47 0.67
CA THR A 64 -12.88 4.88 0.32
C THR A 64 -13.17 5.73 1.56
N CYS A 65 -12.36 6.75 1.79
CA CYS A 65 -12.50 7.75 2.83
C CYS A 65 -13.67 8.70 2.51
N GLY A 66 -14.50 9.03 3.50
CA GLY A 66 -15.45 10.14 3.40
C GLY A 66 -14.86 11.47 3.86
N VAL A 67 -13.86 11.42 4.74
CA VAL A 67 -13.08 12.56 5.23
C VAL A 67 -11.60 12.18 5.31
N THR A 68 -10.70 13.16 5.26
CA THR A 68 -9.26 12.91 5.41
C THR A 68 -8.91 12.59 6.86
N LEU A 69 -7.91 11.72 7.06
CA LEU A 69 -7.35 11.43 8.37
C LEU A 69 -6.25 12.47 8.67
N GLY A 70 -6.63 13.60 9.26
CA GLY A 70 -5.73 14.72 9.59
C GLY A 70 -6.03 15.33 10.96
N GLU A 71 -5.33 16.42 11.31
CA GLU A 71 -5.38 17.04 12.66
C GLU A 71 -6.80 17.36 13.16
N LYS A 72 -7.69 17.79 12.26
CA LYS A 72 -9.06 18.20 12.59
C LYS A 72 -10.06 17.03 12.60
N THR A 73 -9.64 15.85 12.19
CA THR A 73 -10.51 14.68 12.05
C THR A 73 -10.16 13.64 13.11
N SER A 74 -11.07 13.37 14.03
CA SER A 74 -10.87 12.28 14.99
C SER A 74 -10.91 10.92 14.29
N MET A 75 -10.14 9.96 14.79
CA MET A 75 -10.11 8.59 14.25
C MET A 75 -11.52 7.98 14.19
N VAL A 76 -12.35 8.19 15.21
CA VAL A 76 -13.73 7.70 15.23
C VAL A 76 -14.58 8.33 14.12
N HIS A 77 -14.42 9.63 13.88
CA HIS A 77 -15.13 10.31 12.78
C HIS A 77 -14.66 9.79 11.43
N PHE A 78 -13.36 9.62 11.25
CA PHE A 78 -12.78 9.02 10.05
C PHE A 78 -13.33 7.61 9.79
N LEU A 79 -13.29 6.72 10.79
CA LEU A 79 -13.77 5.33 10.66
C LEU A 79 -15.25 5.26 10.29
N ARG A 80 -16.09 6.14 10.84
CA ARG A 80 -17.52 6.23 10.48
C ARG A 80 -17.76 6.70 9.04
N SER A 81 -16.79 7.38 8.44
CA SER A 81 -16.89 7.88 7.05
C SER A 81 -16.50 6.84 6.01
N LEU A 82 -15.89 5.72 6.42
CA LEU A 82 -15.36 4.71 5.50
C LEU A 82 -16.47 4.00 4.75
N ARG A 83 -16.29 3.90 3.43
CA ARG A 83 -17.12 3.09 2.54
C ARG A 83 -16.31 1.87 2.09
N PRO A 84 -16.58 0.66 2.60
CA PRO A 84 -15.85 -0.54 2.22
C PRO A 84 -15.89 -0.79 0.70
N SER A 85 -14.76 -1.19 0.12
CA SER A 85 -14.73 -1.75 -1.23
C SER A 85 -15.20 -3.21 -1.17
N LYS A 86 -15.70 -3.74 -2.29
CA LYS A 86 -15.96 -5.19 -2.36
C LYS A 86 -14.63 -5.92 -2.15
N PRO A 87 -14.55 -6.88 -1.22
CA PRO A 87 -13.34 -7.69 -1.05
C PRO A 87 -12.99 -8.35 -2.39
N GLY A 88 -11.75 -8.20 -2.83
CA GLY A 88 -11.23 -9.02 -3.91
C GLY A 88 -11.20 -10.50 -3.49
N PRO A 89 -11.11 -11.44 -4.45
CA PRO A 89 -10.99 -12.85 -4.12
C PRO A 89 -9.79 -13.08 -3.18
N SER A 90 -10.03 -13.80 -2.08
CA SER A 90 -8.96 -14.17 -1.14
C SER A 90 -7.85 -14.90 -1.91
N PRO A 91 -6.56 -14.58 -1.69
CA PRO A 91 -5.48 -15.36 -2.28
C PRO A 91 -5.64 -16.81 -1.84
N ASN A 92 -5.76 -17.70 -2.82
CA ASN A 92 -5.88 -19.13 -2.60
C ASN A 92 -4.58 -19.62 -1.93
N PRO A 93 -4.62 -20.31 -0.77
CA PRO A 93 -3.41 -20.79 -0.08
C PRO A 93 -2.55 -21.77 -0.89
N ALA A 94 -2.99 -22.20 -2.08
CA ALA A 94 -2.32 -23.19 -2.92
C ALA A 94 -1.12 -22.68 -3.76
N HIS A 95 -0.88 -21.36 -3.90
CA HIS A 95 0.11 -20.83 -4.86
C HIS A 95 1.37 -20.19 -4.25
N SER A 96 1.78 -20.57 -3.03
CA SER A 96 3.00 -20.04 -2.39
C SER A 96 4.28 -20.87 -2.59
N LYS A 97 4.25 -21.90 -3.45
CA LYS A 97 5.42 -22.78 -3.68
C LYS A 97 5.69 -23.02 -5.16
N SER A 98 6.19 -22.04 -5.92
CA SER A 98 6.69 -22.33 -7.27
C SER A 98 7.67 -21.34 -7.90
N SER A 99 8.41 -20.51 -7.14
CA SER A 99 9.36 -19.57 -7.76
C SER A 99 10.76 -19.50 -7.14
N GLN A 100 11.13 -20.48 -6.29
CA GLN A 100 12.46 -20.50 -5.64
C GLN A 100 13.36 -21.69 -6.04
N VAL A 101 13.02 -22.48 -7.07
CA VAL A 101 13.85 -23.66 -7.45
C VAL A 101 14.57 -23.59 -8.79
N ASP A 102 14.31 -22.59 -9.65
CA ASP A 102 14.78 -22.69 -11.05
C ASP A 102 16.08 -21.93 -11.37
N ASN A 103 16.69 -21.22 -10.42
CA ASN A 103 17.85 -20.34 -10.73
C ASN A 103 19.21 -20.78 -10.16
N ALA A 104 19.36 -22.04 -9.75
CA ALA A 104 20.63 -22.58 -9.26
C ALA A 104 21.41 -23.43 -10.29
N ALA A 105 20.90 -23.60 -11.52
CA ALA A 105 21.46 -24.56 -12.49
C ALA A 105 22.20 -23.95 -13.71
N SER A 106 22.48 -22.64 -13.75
CA SER A 106 23.15 -22.03 -14.93
C SER A 106 24.52 -21.37 -14.67
N LEU A 107 25.18 -21.63 -13.54
CA LEU A 107 26.51 -21.07 -13.22
C LEU A 107 27.62 -22.12 -13.00
N ALA A 108 27.47 -23.32 -13.55
CA ALA A 108 28.56 -24.28 -13.66
C ALA A 108 28.76 -24.64 -15.14
N SER A 109 29.51 -23.82 -15.87
CA SER A 109 30.18 -24.16 -17.13
C SER A 109 31.48 -23.37 -17.20
#